data_AF-A0A7R9W518-F1
#
_entry.id   AF-A0A7R9W518-F1
#
_cell.length_a   1.000
_cell.length_b   1.000
_cell.length_c   1.000
_cell.angle_alpha   90.00
_cell.angle_beta   90.00
_cell.angle_gamma   90.00
#
_symmetry.space_group_name_H-M   'P 1'
#
loop_
_entity.id
_entity.type
_entity.pdbx_description
1 polymer ?
#
loop_
_entity_poly.entity_id
_entity_poly.type
_entity_poly.pdbx_seq_one_letter_code
_entity_poly.pdbx_strand_id
1 'polypeptide(L)'
;KPLAAKWAALWIVEQCEGMGSAQNAVDSVAKYLSLDGVEDSQACATSPELQAVRSAFSDADASTMKLLNLGRDWIRILLPHVLAKIDRVTFGVLSPKDLANVDQTRMPLSRKLMAVPFVGKDVPSRSSEFAHPDVVIGLTVLGYRYEGLRESDVRRLVIQLKSDFARQVGPRDQRPACLLFRSWLEHAARGAADGSGDGEGEETATTQQLPVLPLPLFQVNDPRQLRRLHRIIRKEDRVISYYLHQHVFPACMNFQNVKISACGHELGSD
;
A
#
# COMPACT_ATOMS: atom_id res chain seq x y z
N LYS A 1 16.91 -0.22 9.62
CA LYS A 1 16.62 -1.67 9.81
C LYS A 1 15.81 -1.96 11.08
N PRO A 2 16.20 -1.55 12.30
CA PRO A 2 15.48 -1.97 13.51
C PRO A 2 14.05 -1.42 13.58
N LEU A 3 13.79 -0.22 13.04
CA LEU A 3 12.45 0.39 13.08
C LEU A 3 11.46 -0.32 12.16
N ALA A 4 11.86 -0.63 10.92
CA ALA A 4 11.03 -1.40 9.98
C ALA A 4 10.75 -2.81 10.50
N ALA A 5 11.74 -3.47 11.12
CA ALA A 5 11.56 -4.77 11.76
C ALA A 5 10.55 -4.71 12.93
N LYS A 6 10.58 -3.65 13.75
CA LYS A 6 9.59 -3.44 14.82
C LYS A 6 8.16 -3.25 14.29
N TRP A 7 7.98 -2.42 13.27
CA TRP A 7 6.67 -2.23 12.64
C TRP A 7 6.15 -3.51 11.98
N ALA A 8 7.01 -4.22 11.25
CA ALA A 8 6.65 -5.50 10.66
C ALA A 8 6.30 -6.54 11.74
N ALA A 9 7.04 -6.58 12.84
CA ALA A 9 6.73 -7.46 13.97
C ALA A 9 5.37 -7.15 14.57
N LEU A 10 5.06 -5.88 14.86
CA LEU A 10 3.74 -5.46 15.36
C LEU A 10 2.62 -5.91 14.42
N TRP A 11 2.78 -5.67 13.11
CA TRP A 11 1.80 -6.08 12.12
C TRP A 11 1.61 -7.59 12.07
N ILE A 12 2.69 -8.38 12.04
CA ILE A 12 2.60 -9.85 12.00
C ILE A 12 1.90 -10.39 13.25
N VAL A 13 2.22 -9.85 14.44
CA VAL A 13 1.59 -10.27 15.70
C VAL A 13 0.09 -9.96 15.70
N GLU A 14 -0.32 -8.81 15.15
CA GLU A 14 -1.74 -8.45 15.04
C GLU A 14 -2.52 -9.36 14.08
N GLN A 15 -1.87 -9.84 13.00
CA GLN A 15 -2.52 -10.73 12.02
C GLN A 15 -2.60 -12.19 12.48
N CYS A 16 -1.85 -12.59 13.51
CA CYS A 16 -1.80 -13.96 14.00
C CYS A 16 -2.67 -14.11 15.26
N GLU A 17 -3.92 -14.53 15.07
CA GLU A 17 -4.84 -14.83 16.18
C GLU A 17 -4.23 -15.92 17.10
N GLY A 18 -4.16 -15.66 18.41
CA GLY A 18 -3.68 -16.62 19.41
C GLY A 18 -2.36 -16.29 20.11
N MET A 19 -1.73 -15.14 19.82
CA MET A 19 -0.48 -14.75 20.47
C MET A 19 -0.71 -14.17 21.87
N GLY A 20 -0.34 -14.93 22.91
CA GLY A 20 -0.26 -14.44 24.29
C GLY A 20 0.70 -13.24 24.44
N SER A 21 0.51 -12.44 25.49
CA SER A 21 1.22 -11.18 25.83
C SER A 21 2.03 -10.54 24.69
N ALA A 22 1.37 -9.61 23.98
CA ALA A 22 1.85 -8.99 22.73
C ALA A 22 3.29 -8.45 22.78
N GLN A 23 3.76 -7.94 23.93
CA GLN A 23 5.04 -7.22 23.98
C GLN A 23 6.26 -8.12 23.82
N ASN A 24 6.31 -9.25 24.54
CA ASN A 24 7.45 -10.17 24.48
C ASN A 24 7.54 -10.90 23.13
N ALA A 25 6.38 -11.14 22.52
CA ALA A 25 6.30 -11.76 21.20
C ALA A 25 6.78 -10.81 20.10
N VAL A 26 6.39 -9.53 20.15
CA VAL A 26 6.84 -8.50 19.19
C VAL A 26 8.37 -8.34 19.24
N ASP A 27 8.97 -8.29 20.41
CA ASP A 27 10.43 -8.14 20.54
C ASP A 27 11.18 -9.37 20.00
N SER A 28 10.63 -10.57 20.21
CA SER A 28 11.20 -11.82 19.70
C SER A 28 11.11 -11.90 18.17
N VAL A 29 9.97 -11.49 17.59
CA VAL A 29 9.79 -11.40 16.13
C VAL A 29 10.69 -10.33 15.53
N ALA A 30 10.76 -9.14 16.13
CA ALA A 30 11.60 -8.05 15.63
C ALA A 30 13.09 -8.45 15.60
N LYS A 31 13.55 -9.20 16.61
CA LYS A 31 14.89 -9.82 16.61
C LYS A 31 15.03 -10.80 15.46
N TYR A 32 14.10 -11.76 15.31
CA TYR A 32 14.12 -12.74 14.21
C TYR A 32 14.24 -12.10 12.83
N LEU A 33 13.42 -11.09 12.54
CA LEU A 33 13.43 -10.36 11.27
C LEU A 33 14.78 -9.67 11.01
N SER A 34 15.54 -9.37 12.06
CA SER A 34 16.83 -8.68 11.99
C SER A 34 18.05 -9.62 11.96
N LEU A 35 17.89 -10.91 12.25
CA LEU A 35 19.01 -11.87 12.35
C LEU A 35 19.73 -12.08 11.01
N ASP A 36 21.07 -12.03 11.04
CA ASP A 36 21.97 -12.37 9.93
C ASP A 36 22.26 -13.88 9.88
N GLY A 37 22.41 -14.47 8.68
CA GLY A 37 23.06 -15.80 8.52
C GLY A 37 22.22 -17.06 8.80
N VAL A 38 20.92 -17.08 8.45
CA VAL A 38 20.06 -18.30 8.62
C VAL A 38 20.02 -19.18 7.36
N GLU A 39 20.66 -18.73 6.26
CA GLU A 39 20.71 -19.48 5.00
C GLU A 39 21.54 -20.77 5.12
N ASP A 40 22.47 -20.83 6.09
CA ASP A 40 23.20 -22.05 6.40
C ASP A 40 22.33 -23.00 7.25
N SER A 41 21.80 -24.03 6.59
CA SER A 41 20.91 -25.06 7.17
C SER A 41 21.47 -25.72 8.44
N GLN A 42 22.78 -25.69 8.68
CA GLN A 42 23.41 -26.25 9.88
C GLN A 42 23.52 -25.26 11.05
N ALA A 43 23.66 -23.95 10.81
CA ALA A 43 23.71 -22.92 11.86
C ALA A 43 22.30 -22.50 12.34
N CYS A 44 21.30 -22.64 11.46
CA CYS A 44 19.89 -22.37 11.73
C CYS A 44 19.31 -23.24 12.87
N ALA A 45 19.82 -24.46 13.05
CA ALA A 45 19.39 -25.36 14.13
C ALA A 45 19.91 -24.95 15.51
N THR A 46 21.00 -24.18 15.58
CA THR A 46 21.73 -23.87 16.83
C THR A 46 21.49 -22.45 17.36
N SER A 47 20.85 -21.56 16.59
CA SER A 47 20.57 -20.21 17.07
C SER A 47 19.48 -20.23 18.16
N PRO A 48 19.78 -19.78 19.39
CA PRO A 48 18.83 -19.80 20.51
C PRO A 48 17.61 -18.90 20.24
N GLU A 49 17.76 -17.87 19.42
CA GLU A 49 16.68 -16.94 19.07
C GLU A 49 15.68 -17.57 18.11
N LEU A 50 16.16 -18.39 17.18
CA LEU A 50 15.34 -19.11 16.21
C LEU A 50 14.57 -20.24 16.88
N GLN A 51 15.17 -20.88 17.88
CA GLN A 51 14.49 -21.82 18.78
C GLN A 51 13.46 -21.12 19.67
N ALA A 52 13.78 -19.95 20.24
CA ALA A 52 12.85 -19.17 21.05
C ALA A 52 11.62 -18.73 20.25
N VAL A 53 11.82 -18.28 19.01
CA VAL A 53 10.76 -17.98 18.04
C VAL A 53 9.99 -19.27 17.74
N ARG A 54 10.63 -20.35 17.29
CA ARG A 54 9.93 -21.62 17.02
C ARG A 54 9.16 -22.17 18.24
N SER A 55 9.63 -21.98 19.46
CA SER A 55 8.90 -22.37 20.68
C SER A 55 7.75 -21.41 21.00
N ALA A 56 7.91 -20.11 20.72
CA ALA A 56 6.82 -19.15 20.83
C ALA A 56 5.76 -19.35 19.74
N PHE A 57 6.14 -19.98 18.62
CA PHE A 57 5.30 -20.30 17.47
C PHE A 57 5.10 -21.81 17.29
N SER A 58 5.27 -22.63 18.34
CA SER A 58 5.15 -24.09 18.21
C SER A 58 3.73 -24.52 17.83
N ASP A 59 2.75 -23.73 18.27
CA ASP A 59 1.33 -23.93 18.00
C ASP A 59 0.87 -23.14 16.77
N ALA A 60 1.77 -22.40 16.12
CA ALA A 60 1.44 -21.56 14.98
C ALA A 60 1.27 -22.39 13.70
N ASP A 61 0.27 -22.02 12.90
CA ASP A 61 0.03 -22.67 11.62
C ASP A 61 1.23 -22.51 10.66
N ALA A 62 1.37 -23.47 9.73
CA ALA A 62 2.40 -23.43 8.69
C ALA A 62 2.32 -22.13 7.85
N SER A 63 1.13 -21.53 7.73
CA SER A 63 0.90 -20.25 7.06
C SER A 63 1.58 -19.08 7.80
N THR A 64 1.53 -19.08 9.13
CA THR A 64 2.17 -18.06 9.98
C THR A 64 3.69 -18.09 9.83
N MET A 65 4.28 -19.29 9.80
CA MET A 65 5.73 -19.43 9.58
C MET A 65 6.17 -18.95 8.19
N LYS A 66 5.34 -19.18 7.15
CA LYS A 66 5.59 -18.63 5.82
C LYS A 66 5.53 -17.10 5.82
N LEU A 67 4.57 -16.51 6.52
CA LEU A 67 4.44 -15.06 6.64
C LEU A 67 5.65 -14.44 7.38
N LEU A 68 6.14 -15.09 8.44
CA LEU A 68 7.34 -14.66 9.16
C LEU A 68 8.59 -14.68 8.27
N ASN A 69 8.76 -15.73 7.48
CA ASN A 69 9.88 -15.82 6.53
C ASN A 69 9.78 -14.77 5.43
N LEU A 70 8.57 -14.58 4.87
CA LEU A 70 8.33 -13.53 3.88
C LEU A 70 8.61 -12.14 4.45
N GLY A 71 8.14 -11.85 5.66
CA GLY A 71 8.41 -10.59 6.36
C GLY A 71 9.91 -10.36 6.56
N ARG A 72 10.67 -11.42 6.83
CA ARG A 72 12.12 -11.35 6.97
C ARG A 72 12.81 -11.03 5.64
N ASP A 73 12.43 -11.70 4.56
CA ASP A 73 12.96 -11.44 3.21
C ASP A 73 12.65 -10.01 2.77
N TRP A 74 11.45 -9.51 3.09
CA TRP A 74 11.09 -8.13 2.87
C TRP A 74 11.98 -7.15 3.62
N ILE A 75 12.15 -7.31 4.93
CA ILE A 75 12.95 -6.38 5.74
C ILE A 75 14.43 -6.40 5.36
N ARG A 76 14.96 -7.55 4.96
CA ARG A 76 16.40 -7.75 4.71
C ARG A 76 16.83 -7.50 3.28
N ILE A 77 16.04 -7.94 2.31
CA ILE A 77 16.43 -8.00 0.90
C ILE A 77 15.57 -7.04 0.08
N LEU A 78 14.25 -7.23 0.08
CA LEU A 78 13.37 -6.54 -0.86
C LEU A 78 13.21 -5.06 -0.53
N LEU A 79 12.96 -4.72 0.73
CA LEU A 79 12.75 -3.32 1.15
C LEU A 79 13.98 -2.45 0.90
N PRO A 80 15.22 -2.84 1.27
CA PRO A 80 16.41 -2.08 0.89
C PRO A 80 16.60 -1.98 -0.62
N HIS A 81 16.32 -3.06 -1.37
CA HIS A 81 16.42 -3.06 -2.83
C HIS A 81 15.47 -2.06 -3.48
N VAL A 82 14.20 -2.07 -3.06
CA VAL A 82 13.14 -1.21 -3.56
C VAL A 82 13.40 0.25 -3.18
N LEU A 83 13.80 0.53 -1.94
CA LEU A 83 14.13 1.88 -1.46
C LEU A 83 15.38 2.46 -2.11
N ALA A 84 16.30 1.64 -2.60
CA ALA A 84 17.48 2.09 -3.33
C ALA A 84 17.16 2.57 -4.76
N LYS A 85 15.96 2.28 -5.29
CA LYS A 85 15.55 2.70 -6.63
C LYS A 85 15.11 4.17 -6.62
N ILE A 86 15.35 4.85 -7.74
CA ILE A 86 15.01 6.26 -7.90
C ILE A 86 13.71 6.37 -8.70
N ASP A 87 12.71 7.03 -8.10
CA ASP A 87 11.44 7.35 -8.73
C ASP A 87 11.65 8.25 -9.96
N ARG A 88 10.89 8.00 -11.04
CA ARG A 88 10.97 8.66 -12.36
C ARG A 88 12.30 8.48 -13.11
N VAL A 89 13.22 7.65 -12.61
CA VAL A 89 14.48 7.32 -13.30
C VAL A 89 14.62 5.81 -13.49
N THR A 90 14.38 5.03 -12.45
CA THR A 90 14.41 3.56 -12.52
C THR A 90 13.01 2.97 -12.64
N PHE A 91 12.04 3.56 -11.95
CA PHE A 91 10.66 3.12 -11.93
C PHE A 91 9.71 4.31 -11.75
N GLY A 92 8.42 4.09 -11.97
CA GLY A 92 7.36 5.05 -11.68
C GLY A 92 6.01 4.55 -12.16
N VAL A 93 4.95 5.31 -11.95
CA VAL A 93 3.61 5.04 -12.47
C VAL A 93 3.38 5.91 -13.71
N LEU A 94 2.66 5.40 -14.70
CA LEU A 94 2.36 6.17 -15.92
C LEU A 94 1.51 7.41 -15.60
N SER A 95 2.04 8.59 -15.89
CA SER A 95 1.31 9.84 -15.71
C SER A 95 0.19 9.98 -16.75
N PRO A 96 -0.78 10.90 -16.56
CA PRO A 96 -1.80 11.17 -17.57
C PRO A 96 -1.22 11.57 -18.94
N LYS A 97 -0.02 12.20 -18.96
CA LYS A 97 0.69 12.55 -20.19
C LYS A 97 1.24 11.31 -20.88
N ASP A 98 1.82 10.40 -20.11
CA ASP A 98 2.38 9.15 -20.64
C ASP A 98 1.27 8.27 -21.23
N LEU A 99 0.14 8.18 -20.54
CA LEU A 99 -1.05 7.45 -21.00
C LEU A 99 -1.70 8.06 -22.25
N ALA A 100 -1.53 9.35 -22.52
CA ALA A 100 -2.03 9.98 -23.74
C ALA A 100 -1.19 9.62 -24.98
N ASN A 101 0.09 9.29 -24.77
CA ASN A 101 1.05 8.99 -25.83
C ASN A 101 1.09 7.50 -26.22
N VAL A 102 0.33 6.65 -25.52
CA VAL A 102 0.29 5.20 -25.75
C VAL A 102 -1.13 4.78 -26.10
N ASP A 103 -1.27 3.79 -26.99
CA ASP A 103 -2.56 3.19 -27.30
C ASP A 103 -3.12 2.45 -26.08
N GLN A 104 -4.04 3.11 -25.37
CA GLN A 104 -4.65 2.56 -24.16
C GLN A 104 -5.52 1.34 -24.42
N THR A 105 -5.95 1.09 -25.66
CA THR A 105 -6.81 -0.06 -25.99
C THR A 105 -6.04 -1.37 -26.01
N ARG A 106 -4.74 -1.29 -26.35
CA ARG A 106 -3.83 -2.44 -26.43
C ARG A 106 -2.92 -2.57 -25.20
N MET A 107 -3.02 -1.64 -24.26
CA MET A 107 -2.17 -1.63 -23.07
C MET A 107 -2.71 -2.61 -22.00
N PRO A 108 -1.86 -3.48 -21.45
CA PRO A 108 -2.25 -4.35 -20.35
C PRO A 108 -2.55 -3.55 -19.08
N LEU A 109 -3.46 -4.08 -18.25
CA LEU A 109 -3.95 -3.38 -17.06
C LEU A 109 -2.86 -3.21 -15.99
N SER A 110 -2.00 -4.22 -15.82
CA SER A 110 -0.83 -4.20 -14.92
C SER A 110 0.06 -2.99 -15.23
N ARG A 111 0.45 -2.79 -16.49
CA ARG A 111 1.23 -1.63 -16.93
C ARG A 111 0.53 -0.28 -16.71
N LYS A 112 -0.80 -0.24 -16.83
CA LYS A 112 -1.58 0.99 -16.61
C LYS A 112 -1.62 1.40 -15.13
N LEU A 113 -1.73 0.42 -14.23
CA LEU A 113 -2.02 0.65 -12.81
C LEU A 113 -0.82 0.46 -11.88
N MET A 114 0.18 -0.34 -12.26
CA MET A 114 1.34 -0.67 -11.42
C MET A 114 2.59 0.12 -11.83
N ALA A 115 3.65 -0.02 -11.04
CA ALA A 115 4.95 0.55 -11.40
C ALA A 115 5.44 -0.03 -12.73
N VAL A 116 6.12 0.80 -13.52
CA VAL A 116 6.77 0.44 -14.79
C VAL A 116 8.24 0.87 -14.73
N PRO A 117 9.15 0.17 -15.43
CA PRO A 117 10.55 0.55 -15.47
C PRO A 117 10.76 1.79 -16.36
N PHE A 118 11.78 2.57 -16.04
CA PHE A 118 12.16 3.78 -16.78
C PHE A 118 13.54 3.56 -17.42
N VAL A 119 13.71 4.00 -18.67
CA VAL A 119 14.99 3.90 -19.41
C VAL A 119 15.85 5.13 -19.17
N GLY A 120 15.23 6.22 -18.75
CA GLY A 120 15.87 7.49 -18.42
C GLY A 120 14.91 8.37 -17.64
N LYS A 121 15.35 9.58 -17.31
CA LYS A 121 14.55 10.54 -16.57
C LYS A 121 13.23 10.83 -17.28
N ASP A 122 12.12 10.55 -16.61
CA ASP A 122 10.76 10.77 -17.10
C ASP A 122 10.40 10.03 -18.40
N VAL A 123 11.18 9.00 -18.78
CA VAL A 123 10.94 8.19 -19.97
C VAL A 123 10.61 6.74 -19.57
N PRO A 124 9.32 6.36 -19.54
CA PRO A 124 8.94 4.99 -19.25
C PRO A 124 9.42 4.06 -20.37
N SER A 125 9.91 2.89 -19.98
CA SER A 125 10.24 1.80 -20.91
C SER A 125 9.00 1.35 -21.68
N ARG A 126 9.17 0.90 -22.93
CA ARG A 126 8.07 0.38 -23.75
C ARG A 126 7.49 -0.93 -23.21
N SER A 127 8.34 -1.75 -22.60
CA SER A 127 7.97 -2.99 -21.92
C SER A 127 8.05 -2.82 -20.40
N SER A 128 7.16 -3.50 -19.68
CA SER A 128 7.02 -3.52 -18.24
C SER A 128 7.43 -4.89 -17.68
N GLU A 129 8.71 -5.20 -17.76
CA GLU A 129 9.25 -6.45 -17.22
C GLU A 129 10.02 -6.19 -15.94
N PHE A 130 9.62 -6.86 -14.86
CA PHE A 130 10.37 -6.92 -13.60
C PHE A 130 10.68 -8.37 -13.26
N ALA A 131 11.88 -8.61 -12.74
CA ALA A 131 12.35 -9.96 -12.41
C ALA A 131 11.62 -10.61 -11.22
N HIS A 132 10.96 -9.82 -10.35
CA HIS A 132 10.38 -10.32 -9.11
C HIS A 132 9.04 -9.63 -8.78
N PRO A 133 7.94 -10.36 -8.57
CA PRO A 133 6.62 -9.78 -8.33
C PRO A 133 6.57 -8.91 -7.06
N ASP A 134 7.23 -9.34 -5.97
CA ASP A 134 7.28 -8.54 -4.73
C ASP A 134 8.01 -7.20 -4.92
N VAL A 135 9.03 -7.16 -5.78
CA VAL A 135 9.69 -5.89 -6.12
C VAL A 135 8.71 -4.96 -6.83
N VAL A 136 7.88 -5.47 -7.75
CA VAL A 136 6.85 -4.67 -8.43
C VAL A 136 5.81 -4.15 -7.44
N ILE A 137 5.37 -4.97 -6.50
CA ILE A 137 4.42 -4.55 -5.45
C ILE A 137 5.04 -3.40 -4.63
N GLY A 138 6.28 -3.57 -4.17
CA GLY A 138 7.00 -2.55 -3.40
C GLY A 138 7.20 -1.25 -4.18
N LEU A 139 7.64 -1.34 -5.43
CA LEU A 139 7.81 -0.18 -6.31
C LEU A 139 6.46 0.47 -6.65
N THR A 140 5.38 -0.29 -6.76
CA THR A 140 4.03 0.26 -6.98
C THR A 140 3.58 1.07 -5.77
N VAL A 141 3.74 0.53 -4.56
CA VAL A 141 3.44 1.26 -3.33
C VAL A 141 4.25 2.56 -3.25
N LEU A 142 5.56 2.50 -3.53
CA LEU A 142 6.41 3.69 -3.53
C LEU A 142 6.04 4.69 -4.64
N GLY A 143 5.72 4.22 -5.85
CA GLY A 143 5.34 5.07 -6.97
C GLY A 143 4.10 5.89 -6.64
N TYR A 144 3.05 5.25 -6.11
CA TYR A 144 1.87 6.00 -5.64
C TYR A 144 2.17 6.88 -4.43
N ARG A 145 3.12 6.50 -3.56
CA ARG A 145 3.54 7.32 -2.42
C ARG A 145 4.26 8.61 -2.83
N TYR A 146 5.08 8.56 -3.87
CA TYR A 146 5.84 9.71 -4.37
C TYR A 146 5.02 10.56 -5.35
N GLU A 147 4.42 9.92 -6.35
CA GLU A 147 3.67 10.59 -7.43
C GLU A 147 2.25 10.98 -7.01
N GLY A 148 1.64 10.19 -6.11
CA GLY A 148 0.24 10.33 -5.70
C GLY A 148 -0.75 9.73 -6.70
N LEU A 149 -2.01 9.64 -6.29
CA LEU A 149 -3.10 9.16 -7.15
C LEU A 149 -3.34 10.10 -8.34
N ARG A 150 -3.75 9.56 -9.49
CA ARG A 150 -4.21 10.35 -10.63
C ARG A 150 -5.65 10.81 -10.41
N GLU A 151 -6.09 11.86 -11.13
CA GLU A 151 -7.47 12.33 -11.03
C GLU A 151 -8.49 11.25 -11.44
N SER A 152 -8.13 10.42 -12.43
CA SER A 152 -8.89 9.23 -12.85
C SER A 152 -9.03 8.20 -11.73
N ASP A 153 -8.00 8.05 -10.90
CA ASP A 153 -7.93 7.07 -9.83
C ASP A 153 -8.84 7.52 -8.68
N VAL A 154 -8.76 8.81 -8.31
CA VAL A 154 -9.68 9.43 -7.35
C VAL A 154 -11.13 9.36 -7.84
N ARG A 155 -11.39 9.62 -9.13
CA ARG A 155 -12.73 9.48 -9.71
C ARG A 155 -13.27 8.06 -9.50
N ARG A 156 -12.48 7.04 -9.86
CA ARG A 156 -12.85 5.63 -9.71
C ARG A 156 -13.16 5.30 -8.26
N LEU A 157 -12.31 5.76 -7.35
CA LEU A 157 -12.48 5.56 -5.92
C LEU A 157 -13.80 6.16 -5.42
N VAL A 158 -14.13 7.39 -5.80
CA VAL A 158 -15.37 8.03 -5.34
C VAL A 158 -16.61 7.33 -5.93
N ILE A 159 -16.55 6.86 -7.18
CA ILE A 159 -17.63 6.06 -7.78
C ILE A 159 -17.87 4.79 -6.95
N GLN A 160 -16.80 4.10 -6.58
CA GLN A 160 -16.87 2.90 -5.75
C GLN A 160 -17.45 3.21 -4.37
N LEU A 161 -16.98 4.27 -3.69
CA LEU A 161 -17.54 4.68 -2.40
C LEU A 161 -19.02 5.08 -2.48
N LYS A 162 -19.46 5.72 -3.56
CA LYS A 162 -20.88 6.04 -3.76
C LYS A 162 -21.72 4.79 -4.01
N SER A 163 -21.18 3.80 -4.72
CA SER A 163 -21.82 2.49 -4.88
C SER A 163 -21.97 1.78 -3.53
N ASP A 164 -20.91 1.76 -2.72
CA ASP A 164 -20.94 1.17 -1.38
C ASP A 164 -21.91 1.90 -0.46
N PHE A 165 -21.88 3.23 -0.47
CA PHE A 165 -22.82 4.08 0.27
C PHE A 165 -24.27 3.75 -0.08
N ALA A 166 -24.57 3.48 -1.35
CA ALA A 166 -25.92 3.11 -1.80
C ALA A 166 -26.35 1.71 -1.31
N ARG A 167 -25.40 0.75 -1.22
CA ARG A 167 -25.65 -0.61 -0.75
C ARG A 167 -25.77 -0.72 0.78
N GLN A 168 -25.05 0.13 1.50
CA GLN A 168 -25.03 0.11 2.96
C GLN A 168 -26.38 0.57 3.55
N VAL A 169 -26.84 -0.18 4.55
CA VAL A 169 -28.09 0.09 5.27
C VAL A 169 -27.80 0.93 6.52
N GLY A 170 -28.78 1.72 6.95
CA GLY A 170 -28.71 2.54 8.16
C GLY A 170 -28.70 4.05 7.90
N PRO A 171 -28.60 4.86 8.99
CA PRO A 171 -28.58 6.32 8.93
C PRO A 171 -27.48 6.81 7.99
N ARG A 172 -27.79 7.78 7.13
CA ARG A 172 -26.90 8.23 6.04
C ARG A 172 -25.52 8.66 6.55
N ASP A 173 -25.48 9.36 7.68
CA ASP A 173 -24.23 9.90 8.24
C ASP A 173 -23.36 8.84 8.95
N GLN A 174 -23.95 7.71 9.32
CA GLN A 174 -23.28 6.61 10.04
C GLN A 174 -22.85 5.48 9.11
N ARG A 175 -23.12 5.58 7.80
CA ARG A 175 -22.71 4.56 6.83
C ARG A 175 -21.19 4.48 6.76
N PRO A 176 -20.58 3.27 6.80
CA PRO A 176 -19.14 3.11 6.76
C PRO A 176 -18.44 3.86 5.61
N ALA A 177 -19.03 3.89 4.41
CA ALA A 177 -18.46 4.62 3.27
C ALA A 177 -18.39 6.14 3.52
N CYS A 178 -19.39 6.70 4.20
CA CYS A 178 -19.41 8.13 4.54
C CYS A 178 -18.38 8.45 5.63
N LEU A 179 -18.30 7.61 6.66
CA LEU A 179 -17.33 7.75 7.75
C LEU A 179 -15.88 7.63 7.24
N LEU A 180 -15.63 6.67 6.35
CA LEU A 180 -14.32 6.46 5.74
C LEU A 180 -13.90 7.66 4.88
N PHE A 181 -14.79 8.16 4.01
CA PHE A 181 -14.53 9.38 3.24
C PHE A 181 -14.23 10.59 4.13
N ARG A 182 -15.03 10.78 5.18
CA ARG A 182 -14.82 11.83 6.18
C ARG A 182 -13.47 11.69 6.88
N SER A 183 -13.12 10.48 7.31
CA SER A 183 -11.84 10.22 7.99
C SER A 183 -10.65 10.60 7.11
N TRP A 184 -10.72 10.36 5.80
CA TRP A 184 -9.65 10.76 4.89
C TRP A 184 -9.51 12.28 4.77
N LEU A 185 -10.62 13.01 4.73
CA LEU A 185 -10.59 14.46 4.72
C LEU A 185 -10.03 15.03 6.03
N GLU A 186 -10.38 14.44 7.17
CA GLU A 186 -9.85 14.83 8.48
C GLU A 186 -8.33 14.58 8.58
N HIS A 187 -7.84 13.43 8.12
CA HIS A 187 -6.38 13.16 8.09
C HIS A 187 -5.64 14.08 7.13
N ALA A 188 -6.19 14.31 5.94
CA ALA A 188 -5.58 15.21 4.97
C ALA A 188 -5.56 16.66 5.48
N ALA A 189 -6.57 17.09 6.26
CA ALA A 189 -6.58 18.40 6.90
C ALA A 189 -5.51 18.52 8.00
N ARG A 190 -5.34 17.49 8.84
CA ARG A 190 -4.28 17.45 9.86
C ARG A 190 -2.88 17.47 9.25
N GLY A 191 -2.65 16.66 8.21
CA GLY A 191 -1.38 16.64 7.50
C GLY A 191 -1.06 17.95 6.79
N ALA A 192 -2.07 18.73 6.40
CA ALA A 192 -1.88 20.07 5.85
C ALA A 192 -1.45 21.08 6.93
N ALA A 193 -1.93 20.94 8.17
CA ALA A 193 -1.56 21.80 9.30
C ALA A 193 -0.11 21.55 9.76
N ASP A 194 0.33 20.28 9.84
CA ASP A 194 1.70 19.92 10.23
C ASP A 194 2.77 20.37 9.21
N GLY A 195 2.40 20.58 7.95
CA GLY A 195 3.31 21.06 6.90
C GLY A 195 3.54 22.58 6.88
N SER A 196 2.68 23.35 7.55
CA SER A 196 2.85 24.78 7.79
C SER A 196 3.31 24.98 9.23
N GLY A 197 4.63 24.92 9.45
CA GLY A 197 5.21 25.20 10.76
C GLY A 197 4.95 26.64 11.18
N ASP A 198 3.87 26.85 11.93
CA ASP A 198 3.67 27.94 12.89
C ASP A 198 2.34 27.71 13.65
N GLY A 199 2.42 27.51 14.96
CA GLY A 199 1.32 27.85 15.88
C GLY A 199 0.46 26.71 16.43
N GLU A 200 0.49 26.60 17.75
CA GLU A 200 -0.35 25.79 18.63
C GLU A 200 -1.86 25.99 18.35
N GLY A 201 -2.61 24.89 18.28
CA GLY A 201 -4.05 24.92 18.10
C GLY A 201 -4.64 23.52 17.96
N GLU A 202 -4.83 22.83 19.08
CA GLU A 202 -5.55 21.57 19.17
C GLU A 202 -7.07 21.84 19.04
N GLU A 203 -7.51 22.30 17.88
CA GLU A 203 -8.94 22.39 17.55
C GLU A 203 -9.31 21.20 16.65
N THR A 204 -10.19 20.36 17.17
CA THR A 204 -10.87 19.31 16.41
C THR A 204 -11.66 19.98 15.28
N ALA A 205 -11.04 20.09 14.10
CA ALA A 205 -11.66 20.66 12.90
C ALA A 205 -13.03 20.02 12.67
N THR A 206 -14.08 20.80 12.96
CA THR A 206 -15.47 20.39 12.76
C THR A 206 -15.70 20.23 11.26
N THR A 207 -16.48 19.23 10.86
CA THR A 207 -16.79 18.87 9.46
C THR A 207 -17.20 20.06 8.57
N GLN A 208 -17.63 21.18 9.17
CA GLN A 208 -18.05 22.41 8.50
C GLN A 208 -16.91 23.24 7.88
N GLN A 209 -15.65 23.05 8.30
CA GLN A 209 -14.51 23.80 7.77
C GLN A 209 -13.79 23.08 6.62
N LEU A 210 -14.19 21.85 6.29
CA LEU A 210 -13.56 21.12 5.20
C LEU A 210 -13.96 21.71 3.84
N PRO A 211 -13.01 21.97 2.94
CA PRO A 211 -13.26 22.62 1.66
C PRO A 211 -14.07 21.75 0.66
N VAL A 212 -14.46 20.53 1.01
CA VAL A 212 -15.09 19.57 0.10
C VAL A 212 -16.44 19.12 0.64
N LEU A 213 -17.41 18.95 -0.27
CA LEU A 213 -18.75 18.47 0.07
C LEU A 213 -18.71 17.04 0.65
N PRO A 214 -19.61 16.70 1.58
CA PRO A 214 -19.79 15.33 2.07
C PRO A 214 -20.11 14.35 0.93
N LEU A 215 -19.72 13.07 1.10
CA LEU A 215 -19.91 12.00 0.10
C LEU A 215 -21.33 11.92 -0.51
N PRO A 216 -22.43 12.07 0.25
CA PRO A 216 -23.78 12.03 -0.31
C PRO A 216 -24.04 13.15 -1.34
N LEU A 217 -23.50 14.34 -1.10
CA LEU A 217 -23.71 15.53 -1.91
C LEU A 217 -22.63 15.73 -2.98
N PHE A 218 -21.52 15.00 -2.88
CA PHE A 218 -20.39 15.11 -3.79
C PHE A 218 -20.76 14.67 -5.21
N GLN A 219 -20.50 15.52 -6.21
CA GLN A 219 -20.80 15.25 -7.61
C GLN A 219 -19.53 14.82 -8.37
N VAL A 220 -19.45 13.55 -8.74
CA VAL A 220 -18.28 12.97 -9.42
C VAL A 220 -18.07 13.58 -10.82
N ASN A 221 -19.16 13.95 -11.49
CA ASN A 221 -19.10 14.51 -12.84
C ASN A 221 -18.68 15.99 -12.86
N ASP A 222 -18.68 16.68 -11.71
CA ASP A 222 -18.19 18.05 -11.62
C ASP A 222 -16.65 18.05 -11.54
N PRO A 223 -15.93 18.49 -12.60
CA PRO A 223 -14.48 18.47 -12.63
C PRO A 223 -13.84 19.47 -11.66
N ARG A 224 -14.57 20.51 -11.20
CA ARG A 224 -14.05 21.46 -10.22
C ARG A 224 -14.02 20.83 -8.83
N GLN A 225 -15.11 20.15 -8.45
CA GLN A 225 -15.18 19.40 -7.19
C GLN A 225 -14.16 18.27 -7.14
N LEU A 226 -14.06 17.49 -8.22
CA LEU A 226 -13.12 16.38 -8.32
C LEU A 226 -11.66 16.85 -8.18
N ARG A 227 -11.28 17.93 -8.87
CA ARG A 227 -9.94 18.52 -8.73
C ARG A 227 -9.65 19.03 -7.33
N ARG A 228 -10.64 19.64 -6.66
CA ARG A 228 -10.48 20.12 -5.28
C ARG A 228 -10.25 18.96 -4.32
N LEU A 229 -11.02 17.89 -4.46
CA LEU A 229 -10.82 16.66 -3.70
C LEU A 229 -9.45 16.05 -3.99
N HIS A 230 -9.12 15.86 -5.27
CA HIS A 230 -7.84 15.29 -5.71
C HIS A 230 -6.65 16.00 -5.09
N ARG A 231 -6.64 17.34 -5.07
CA ARG A 231 -5.57 18.14 -4.45
C ARG A 231 -5.32 17.79 -2.98
N ILE A 232 -6.38 17.44 -2.25
CA ILE A 232 -6.34 17.16 -0.81
C ILE A 232 -5.91 15.71 -0.56
N ILE A 233 -6.50 14.75 -1.26
CA ILE A 233 -6.34 13.33 -0.92
C ILE A 233 -5.28 12.59 -1.75
N ARG A 234 -4.74 13.20 -2.82
CA ARG A 234 -3.86 12.47 -3.76
C ARG A 234 -2.60 11.88 -3.13
N LYS A 235 -2.10 12.46 -2.03
CA LYS A 235 -0.88 12.02 -1.33
C LYS A 235 -1.17 11.47 0.07
N GLU A 236 -2.44 11.25 0.39
CA GLU A 236 -2.82 10.70 1.69
C GLU A 236 -2.59 9.18 1.72
N ASP A 237 -1.79 8.72 2.68
CA ASP A 237 -1.32 7.33 2.74
C ASP A 237 -2.46 6.33 2.92
N ARG A 238 -3.48 6.69 3.70
CA ARG A 238 -4.67 5.85 3.92
C ARG A 238 -5.48 5.66 2.64
N VAL A 239 -5.57 6.71 1.83
CA VAL A 239 -6.32 6.70 0.56
C VAL A 239 -5.56 5.89 -0.48
N ILE A 240 -4.24 6.09 -0.57
CA ILE A 240 -3.37 5.31 -1.45
C ILE A 240 -3.45 3.82 -1.08
N SER A 241 -3.30 3.48 0.21
CA SER A 241 -3.40 2.10 0.68
C SER A 241 -4.75 1.48 0.34
N TYR A 242 -5.86 2.18 0.59
CA TYR A 242 -7.19 1.70 0.23
C TYR A 242 -7.32 1.47 -1.29
N TYR A 243 -6.86 2.42 -2.10
CA TYR A 243 -6.90 2.31 -3.56
C TYR A 243 -6.11 1.11 -4.08
N LEU A 244 -4.91 0.88 -3.54
CA LEU A 244 -4.07 -0.25 -3.93
C LEU A 244 -4.73 -1.60 -3.61
N HIS A 245 -5.28 -1.75 -2.40
CA HIS A 245 -5.90 -2.99 -1.95
C HIS A 245 -7.27 -3.28 -2.58
N GLN A 246 -8.06 -2.25 -2.90
CA GLN A 246 -9.42 -2.44 -3.43
C GLN A 246 -9.50 -2.39 -4.95
N HIS A 247 -8.53 -1.76 -5.62
CA HIS A 247 -8.58 -1.57 -7.08
C HIS A 247 -7.36 -2.11 -7.82
N VAL A 248 -6.14 -1.81 -7.38
CA VAL A 248 -4.94 -2.11 -8.18
C VAL A 248 -4.57 -3.58 -8.08
N PHE A 249 -4.27 -4.08 -6.88
CA PHE A 249 -3.81 -5.45 -6.69
C PHE A 249 -4.85 -6.50 -7.07
N PRO A 250 -6.14 -6.38 -6.67
CA PRO A 250 -7.14 -7.36 -7.07
C PRO A 250 -7.34 -7.46 -8.59
N ALA A 251 -7.20 -6.34 -9.31
CA ALA A 251 -7.40 -6.32 -10.76
C ALA A 251 -6.17 -6.79 -11.55
N CYS A 252 -4.98 -6.66 -10.97
CA CYS A 252 -3.70 -7.04 -11.61
C CYS A 252 -3.14 -8.37 -11.12
N MET A 253 -3.73 -8.98 -10.07
CA MET A 253 -3.30 -10.24 -9.46
C MET A 253 -4.47 -11.22 -9.38
N ASN A 254 -5.14 -11.47 -10.50
CA ASN A 254 -6.41 -12.21 -10.57
C ASN A 254 -6.32 -13.64 -10.00
N PHE A 255 -5.14 -14.27 -10.05
CA PHE A 255 -4.93 -15.65 -9.60
C PHE A 255 -4.27 -15.77 -8.22
N GLN A 256 -4.28 -14.70 -7.40
CA GLN A 256 -3.61 -14.64 -6.09
C GLN A 256 -3.90 -15.84 -5.17
N ASN A 257 -5.12 -16.37 -5.22
CA ASN A 257 -5.56 -17.46 -4.34
C ASN A 257 -5.37 -18.87 -4.93
N VAL A 258 -4.99 -18.98 -6.21
CA VAL A 258 -4.95 -20.26 -6.94
C VAL A 258 -3.55 -20.59 -7.44
N LYS A 259 -2.79 -19.59 -7.93
CA LYS A 259 -1.46 -19.82 -8.51
C LYS A 259 -0.61 -18.53 -8.48
N ILE A 260 0.16 -18.35 -7.42
CA ILE A 260 1.06 -17.20 -7.25
C ILE A 260 2.08 -17.09 -8.41
N SER A 261 2.52 -18.21 -8.99
CA SER A 261 3.43 -18.20 -10.15
C SER A 261 2.79 -17.65 -11.44
N ALA A 262 1.46 -17.72 -11.58
CA ALA A 262 0.76 -17.11 -12.72
C ALA A 262 0.71 -15.59 -12.57
N CYS A 263 0.53 -15.07 -11.35
CA CYS A 263 0.62 -13.64 -11.07
C CYS A 263 2.02 -13.07 -11.34
N GLY A 264 3.07 -13.86 -11.10
CA GLY A 264 4.45 -13.46 -11.42
C GLY A 264 4.67 -13.22 -12.92
N HIS A 265 4.00 -13.98 -13.78
CA HIS A 265 4.01 -13.75 -15.23
C HIS A 265 3.21 -12.48 -15.57
N GLU A 266 1.95 -12.35 -15.11
CA GLU A 266 1.12 -11.16 -15.38
C GLU A 266 1.73 -9.82 -14.89
N LEU A 267 2.56 -9.88 -13.84
CA LEU A 267 3.29 -8.72 -13.30
C LEU A 267 4.62 -8.44 -14.00
N GLY A 268 5.20 -9.45 -14.68
CA GLY A 268 6.57 -9.43 -15.17
C GLY A 268 6.74 -9.63 -16.68
N SER A 269 5.68 -9.99 -17.41
CA SER A 269 5.72 -10.20 -18.85
C SER A 269 4.68 -9.32 -19.55
N ASP A 270 5.13 -8.18 -20.07
CA ASP A 270 4.46 -7.38 -21.11
C ASP A 270 5.42 -6.37 -21.76
#